data_AF-A0A424K665-F1
#
_entry.id   AF-A0A424K665-F1
#
_cell.length_a   1.000
_cell.length_b   1.000
_cell.length_c   1.000
_cell.angle_alpha   90.00
_cell.angle_beta   90.00
_cell.angle_gamma   90.00
#
_symmetry.space_group_name_H-M   'P 1'
#
loop_
_entity.id
_entity.type
_entity.pdbx_description
1 polymer ?
#
loop_
_entity_poly.entity_id
_entity_poly.type
_entity_poly.pdbx_seq_one_letter_code
_entity_poly.pdbx_strand_id
1 'polypeptide(L)' 'PVVYKAELTKKMFFCACKQTNNQPFCDGSHNKK' A
#
# COMPACT_ATOMS: atom_id res chain seq x y z
N PRO A 1 10.25 -8.19 1.14
CA PRO A 1 9.58 -7.97 -0.17
C PRO A 1 8.18 -8.60 -0.16
N VAL A 2 7.16 -7.87 -0.61
CA VAL A 2 5.80 -8.43 -0.76
C VAL A 2 5.52 -8.59 -2.24
N VAL A 3 5.24 -9.82 -2.66
CA VAL A 3 4.86 -10.12 -4.04
C VAL A 3 3.39 -9.72 -4.20
N TYR A 4 3.10 -8.89 -5.21
CA TYR A 4 1.75 -8.48 -5.56
C TYR A 4 1.49 -8.77 -7.03
N LYS A 5 0.46 -9.57 -7.32
CA LYS A 5 -0.03 -9.82 -8.68
C LYS A 5 -1.30 -9.01 -8.89
N ALA A 6 -1.26 -8.07 -9.84
CA ALA A 6 -2.44 -7.30 -10.18
C ALA A 6 -3.47 -8.17 -10.92
N GLU A 7 -4.72 -8.15 -10.45
CA GLU A 7 -5.84 -8.83 -11.11
C GLU A 7 -6.48 -7.97 -12.21
N LEU A 8 -6.42 -6.65 -12.06
CA LEU A 8 -7.07 -5.67 -12.93
C LEU A 8 -6.16 -4.47 -13.17
N THR A 9 -6.33 -3.83 -14.32
CA THR A 9 -5.66 -2.56 -14.64
C THR A 9 -6.34 -1.41 -13.90
N LYS A 10 -5.74 -0.99 -12.79
CA LYS A 10 -6.23 0.09 -11.94
C LYS A 10 -5.07 0.86 -11.33
N LYS A 11 -5.26 2.16 -11.09
CA LYS A 11 -4.36 2.95 -10.25
C LYS A 11 -4.49 2.52 -8.79
N MET A 12 -3.39 2.02 -8.24
CA MET A 12 -3.27 1.61 -6.83
C MET A 12 -2.10 2.35 -6.19
N PHE A 13 -2.23 2.65 -4.91
CA PHE A 13 -1.19 3.35 -4.14
C PHE A 13 -0.47 2.35 -3.24
N PHE A 14 0.84 2.20 -3.44
CA PHE A 14 1.67 1.35 -2.61
C PHE A 14 2.19 2.10 -1.38
N CYS A 15 2.37 1.37 -0.29
CA CYS A 15 2.92 1.95 0.93
C CYS A 15 4.45 2.15 0.82
N ALA A 16 4.88 3.42 0.90
CA ALA A 16 6.29 3.79 0.99
C ALA A 16 6.76 4.01 2.45
N CYS A 17 5.89 4.51 3.34
CA CYS A 17 6.22 4.88 4.71
C CYS A 17 6.42 3.70 5.69
N LYS A 18 6.02 2.48 5.28
CA LYS A 18 6.06 1.24 6.08
C LYS A 18 5.22 1.26 7.37
N GLN A 19 4.20 2.11 7.43
CA GLN A 19 3.31 2.25 8.59
C GLN A 19 1.89 1.74 8.35
N THR A 20 1.62 1.19 7.15
CA THR A 20 0.28 0.68 6.81
C THR A 20 -0.06 -0.61 7.57
N ASN A 21 -1.33 -0.75 7.92
CA ASN A 21 -1.93 -2.00 8.37
C ASN A 21 -2.54 -2.82 7.21
N ASN A 22 -2.55 -2.28 5.99
CA ASN A 22 -3.13 -2.88 4.79
C ASN A 22 -2.06 -3.12 3.71
N GLN A 23 -0.96 -3.80 4.08
CA GLN A 23 0.14 -4.08 3.16
C GLN A 23 -0.34 -4.91 1.95
N PRO A 24 0.08 -4.62 0.70
CA PRO A 24 1.13 -3.69 0.27
C PRO A 24 0.68 -2.23 0.03
N PHE A 25 -0.57 -1.89 0.32
CA PHE A 25 -1.19 -0.65 -0.11
C PHE A 25 -1.09 0.48 0.91
N CYS A 26 -1.28 1.70 0.44
CA CYS A 26 -1.41 2.87 1.29
C CYS A 26 -2.82 2.92 1.90
N ASP A 27 -2.90 3.13 3.21
CA ASP A 27 -4.14 3.32 3.99
C ASP A 27 -4.17 4.68 4.73
N GLY A 28 -3.21 5.56 4.45
CA GLY A 28 -3.11 6.86 5.11
C GLY A 28 -2.50 6.83 6.52
N SER A 29 -2.00 5.69 7.02
CA SER A 29 -1.40 5.61 8.37
C SER A 29 -0.23 6.58 8.60
N HIS A 30 0.47 7.00 7.54
CA HIS A 30 1.53 8.01 7.63
C HIS A 30 1.07 9.40 8.05
N ASN A 31 -0.21 9.74 7.89
CA ASN A 31 -0.74 11.05 8.26
C ASN A 31 -0.98 11.20 9.77
N LYS A 32 -0.93 10.09 10.52
CA LYS A 32 -1.11 10.10 11.99
C LYS A 32 0.21 10.27 12.74
N LYS A 33 1.34 10.32 12.03
CA LYS A 33 2.67 10.54 12.60
C LYS A 33 3.13 11.97 12.43
#